data_AF-A0A7X8Z2C5-F1
#
_entry.id   AF-A0A7X8Z2C5-F1
#
_cell.length_a   1.000
_cell.length_b   1.000
_cell.length_c   1.000
_cell.angle_alpha   90.00
_cell.angle_beta   90.00
_cell.angle_gamma   90.00
#
_symmetry.space_group_name_H-M   'P 1'
#
loop_
_entity.id
_entity.type
_entity.pdbx_description
1 polymer ?
#
loop_
_entity_poly.entity_id
_entity_poly.type
_entity_poly.pdbx_seq_one_letter_code
_entity_poly.pdbx_strand_id
1 'polypeptide(L)'
;MERTGTNGQPPDRPYWLQRICVAGMAAGVGALLLSKFGLIPLPPWGVFSTMLILIVLGNVLCWAWADRWLARYLDGWRCRSWRLVHGAFFIFAIALLGTVFAVGRDFFDALPIALIMWVLSWNLIVFCLAVVLTGLELVRFLVGVFFSIFTLPLAKSVTSKVSGCPPDRLAESGDCAKKVDPSVRLSRRALLARSAMLTPVLLSGGFVAGGLYQADRFVVRRISLKLPRLPDRLRGLTITHLSDLHVGRLFRPEHLSAMVEASNKLGSDLVAITGDILDHSNDFLPAAAEAISQLEHRYGRFLVIGNHDLIDDPRMMLSYLDAREPNLLCDRMKPMEIGGERVRIAGLFWSRYEHPRGNDPGHVGRVEATLGRLADRDTPVGSLVPPVEQEPFTIGLVHHPHAFDALADRGVDLTLAGHTHGGQVMLTPPGWSERIGAGNLLFRYLWGEYRRGDSLLYVNAGVGNWFPLRVNAPAEIVQLRLI
;
A
#
# COMPACT_ATOMS: atom_id res chain seq x y z
N MET A 1 -40.41 -30.72 -8.65
CA MET A 1 -40.60 -29.26 -8.66
C MET A 1 -39.25 -28.61 -8.45
N GLU A 2 -38.57 -28.33 -9.57
CA GLU A 2 -37.33 -27.55 -9.61
C GLU A 2 -37.63 -26.10 -9.21
N ARG A 3 -36.82 -25.53 -8.33
CA ARG A 3 -36.61 -24.07 -8.25
C ARG A 3 -35.14 -23.81 -8.55
N THR A 4 -34.87 -23.57 -9.82
CA THR A 4 -33.68 -22.91 -10.33
C THR A 4 -33.67 -21.47 -9.83
N GLY A 5 -33.09 -21.26 -8.64
CA GLY A 5 -32.74 -19.92 -8.15
C GLY A 5 -31.39 -19.53 -8.73
N THR A 6 -31.40 -18.87 -9.88
CA THR A 6 -30.24 -18.15 -10.39
C THR A 6 -29.85 -17.10 -9.35
N ASN A 7 -28.72 -17.31 -8.67
CA ASN A 7 -28.04 -16.26 -7.93
C ASN A 7 -27.57 -15.22 -8.94
N GLY A 8 -28.45 -14.26 -9.24
CA GLY A 8 -28.10 -13.06 -9.96
C GLY A 8 -27.01 -12.34 -9.16
N GLN A 9 -25.77 -12.44 -9.63
CA GLN A 9 -24.81 -11.38 -9.37
C GLN A 9 -25.51 -10.05 -9.74
N PRO A 10 -25.38 -9.00 -8.91
CA PRO A 10 -25.84 -7.69 -9.33
C PRO A 10 -25.17 -7.39 -10.68
N PRO A 11 -25.92 -6.96 -11.71
CA PRO A 11 -25.34 -6.70 -13.02
C PRO A 11 -24.17 -5.75 -12.86
N ASP A 12 -23.06 -6.04 -13.54
CA ASP A 12 -21.89 -5.18 -13.65
C ASP A 12 -22.37 -3.77 -13.96
N ARG A 13 -22.41 -2.92 -12.93
CA ARG A 13 -22.80 -1.52 -13.13
C ARG A 13 -21.74 -0.92 -14.05
N PRO A 14 -22.13 -0.21 -15.11
CA PRO A 14 -21.17 0.38 -16.04
C PRO A 14 -20.29 1.41 -15.30
N TYR A 15 -19.10 0.98 -14.86
CA TYR A 15 -18.09 1.84 -14.24
C TYR A 15 -17.55 2.90 -15.22
N TRP A 16 -17.82 2.76 -16.52
CA TRP A 16 -17.40 3.72 -17.54
C TRP A 16 -18.00 5.11 -17.31
N LEU A 17 -19.26 5.21 -16.89
CA LEU A 17 -19.91 6.50 -16.64
C LEU A 17 -19.29 7.20 -15.43
N GLN A 18 -18.99 6.44 -14.37
CA GLN A 18 -18.29 6.95 -13.20
C GLN A 18 -16.88 7.44 -13.56
N ARG A 19 -16.14 6.69 -14.37
CA ARG A 19 -14.80 7.06 -14.86
C ARG A 19 -14.83 8.33 -15.70
N ILE A 20 -15.80 8.49 -16.59
CA ILE A 20 -15.97 9.71 -17.40
C ILE A 20 -16.30 10.91 -16.52
N CYS A 21 -17.23 10.77 -15.57
CA CYS A 21 -17.58 11.85 -14.65
C CYS A 21 -16.39 12.27 -13.77
N VAL A 22 -15.61 11.30 -13.29
CA VAL A 22 -14.44 11.54 -12.42
C VAL A 22 -13.27 12.16 -13.19
N ALA A 23 -12.97 11.68 -14.40
CA ALA A 23 -11.96 12.29 -15.26
C ALA A 23 -12.36 13.70 -15.71
N GLY A 24 -13.63 13.88 -16.07
CA GLY A 24 -14.21 15.18 -16.41
C GLY A 24 -14.18 16.17 -15.24
N MET A 25 -14.45 15.71 -14.03
CA MET A 25 -14.29 16.51 -12.80
C MET A 25 -12.84 16.99 -12.62
N ALA A 26 -11.86 16.10 -12.73
CA ALA A 26 -10.45 16.46 -12.53
C ALA A 26 -9.95 17.47 -13.58
N ALA A 27 -10.29 17.24 -14.85
CA ALA A 27 -9.96 18.16 -15.94
C ALA A 27 -10.66 19.53 -15.77
N GLY A 28 -11.93 19.52 -15.36
CA GLY A 28 -12.69 20.73 -15.07
C GLY A 28 -12.12 21.53 -13.91
N VAL A 29 -11.81 20.88 -12.78
CA VAL A 29 -11.17 21.52 -11.62
C VAL A 29 -9.84 22.16 -12.01
N GLY A 30 -8.98 21.42 -12.73
CA GLY A 30 -7.70 21.94 -13.21
C GLY A 30 -7.84 23.17 -14.11
N ALA A 31 -8.73 23.11 -15.11
CA ALA A 31 -8.97 24.22 -16.02
C ALA A 31 -9.54 25.46 -15.32
N LEU A 32 -10.49 25.28 -14.39
CA LEU A 32 -11.09 26.38 -13.62
C LEU A 32 -10.08 27.03 -12.67
N LEU A 33 -9.20 26.25 -12.04
CA LEU A 33 -8.10 26.79 -11.23
C LEU A 33 -7.13 27.59 -12.11
N LEU A 34 -6.65 27.02 -13.22
CA LEU A 34 -5.75 27.70 -14.15
C LEU A 34 -6.36 29.01 -14.67
N SER A 35 -7.66 29.02 -14.95
CA SER A 35 -8.37 30.22 -15.40
C SER A 35 -8.48 31.27 -14.30
N LYS A 36 -8.78 30.86 -13.06
CA LYS A 36 -8.87 31.76 -11.90
C LYS A 36 -7.53 32.43 -11.57
N PHE A 37 -6.41 31.80 -11.93
CA PHE A 37 -5.07 32.37 -11.83
C PHE A 37 -4.63 33.18 -13.06
N GLY A 38 -5.50 33.35 -14.06
CA GLY A 38 -5.21 34.10 -15.29
C GLY A 38 -4.20 33.43 -16.21
N LEU A 39 -3.91 32.14 -16.02
CA LEU A 39 -2.96 31.38 -16.85
C LEU A 39 -3.55 30.95 -18.19
N ILE A 40 -4.86 30.76 -18.22
CA ILE A 40 -5.66 30.52 -19.42
C ILE A 40 -6.95 31.37 -19.34
N PRO A 41 -7.56 31.75 -20.47
CA PRO A 41 -8.85 32.44 -20.44
C PRO A 41 -9.94 31.50 -19.91
N LEU A 42 -10.98 32.06 -19.26
CA LEU A 42 -12.13 31.26 -18.87
C LEU A 42 -12.78 30.62 -20.11
N PRO A 43 -13.12 29.32 -20.03
CA PRO A 43 -13.77 28.63 -21.14
C PRO A 43 -15.10 29.32 -21.54
N PRO A 44 -15.51 29.21 -22.82
CA PRO A 44 -16.84 29.61 -23.25
C PRO A 44 -17.94 28.98 -22.39
N TRP A 45 -19.08 29.66 -22.25
CA TRP A 45 -20.14 29.26 -21.32
C TRP A 45 -20.52 27.78 -21.41
N GLY A 46 -20.72 27.23 -22.62
CA GLY A 46 -21.08 25.82 -22.78
C GLY A 46 -20.03 24.83 -22.26
N VAL A 47 -18.74 25.17 -22.33
CA VAL A 47 -17.66 24.35 -21.77
C VAL A 47 -17.58 24.53 -20.27
N PHE A 48 -17.69 25.78 -19.79
CA PHE A 48 -17.67 26.14 -18.38
C PHE A 48 -18.83 25.49 -17.60
N SER A 49 -20.05 25.56 -18.12
CA SER A 49 -21.24 24.96 -17.52
C SER A 49 -21.16 23.43 -17.49
N THR A 50 -20.61 22.82 -18.54
CA THR A 50 -20.36 21.37 -18.60
C THR A 50 -19.32 20.94 -17.56
N MET A 51 -18.24 21.72 -17.38
CA MET A 51 -17.25 21.47 -16.33
C MET A 51 -17.88 21.52 -14.94
N LEU A 52 -18.70 22.53 -14.63
CA LEU A 52 -19.40 22.62 -13.34
C LEU A 52 -20.32 21.42 -13.09
N ILE A 53 -21.08 21.00 -14.10
CA ILE A 53 -21.95 19.81 -14.02
C ILE A 53 -21.11 18.56 -13.74
N LEU A 54 -20.01 18.35 -14.47
CA LEU A 54 -19.12 17.21 -14.27
C LEU A 54 -18.47 17.22 -12.88
N ILE A 55 -18.11 18.40 -12.37
CA ILE A 55 -17.57 18.55 -11.02
C ILE A 55 -18.61 18.16 -9.98
N VAL A 56 -19.85 18.64 -10.09
CA VAL A 56 -20.94 18.28 -9.18
C VAL A 56 -21.29 16.79 -9.26
N LEU A 57 -21.40 16.22 -10.46
CA LEU A 57 -21.69 14.80 -10.65
C LEU A 57 -20.57 13.91 -10.13
N GLY A 58 -19.30 14.23 -10.44
CA GLY A 58 -18.14 13.50 -9.93
C GLY A 58 -18.10 13.50 -8.40
N ASN A 59 -18.42 14.65 -7.80
CA ASN A 59 -18.55 14.80 -6.36
C ASN A 59 -19.62 13.88 -5.75
N VAL A 60 -20.81 13.83 -6.34
CA VAL A 60 -21.93 12.99 -5.83
C VAL A 60 -21.54 11.52 -5.89
N LEU A 61 -20.87 11.11 -6.96
CA LEU A 61 -20.40 9.74 -7.14
C LEU A 61 -19.28 9.39 -6.15
N CYS A 62 -18.30 10.27 -5.96
CA CYS A 62 -17.23 10.10 -4.99
C CYS A 62 -17.76 10.03 -3.56
N TRP A 63 -18.71 10.90 -3.19
CA TRP A 63 -19.34 10.89 -1.87
C TRP A 63 -20.13 9.59 -1.63
N ALA A 64 -20.98 9.19 -2.59
CA ALA A 64 -21.77 7.97 -2.48
C ALA A 64 -20.91 6.70 -2.44
N TRP A 65 -19.72 6.73 -3.04
CA TRP A 65 -18.73 5.67 -2.96
C TRP A 65 -18.02 5.68 -1.61
N ALA A 66 -17.49 6.83 -1.19
CA ALA A 66 -16.77 7.00 0.07
C ALA A 66 -17.66 6.68 1.27
N ASP A 67 -18.92 7.13 1.29
CA ASP A 67 -19.88 6.82 2.36
C ASP A 67 -20.13 5.31 2.48
N ARG A 68 -20.35 4.62 1.35
CA ARG A 68 -20.57 3.16 1.33
C ARG A 68 -19.33 2.38 1.74
N TRP A 69 -18.15 2.91 1.47
CA TRP A 69 -16.89 2.28 1.83
C TRP A 69 -16.55 2.52 3.31
N LEU A 70 -16.60 3.77 3.78
CA LEU A 70 -16.33 4.16 5.18
C LEU A 70 -17.35 3.57 6.16
N ALA A 71 -18.61 3.40 5.76
CA ALA A 71 -19.61 2.72 6.59
C ALA A 71 -19.27 1.25 6.89
N ARG A 72 -18.28 0.66 6.20
CA ARG A 72 -17.75 -0.70 6.49
C ARG A 72 -16.68 -0.71 7.58
N TYR A 73 -16.11 0.45 7.91
CA TYR A 73 -14.94 0.59 8.80
C TYR A 73 -15.17 1.55 9.98
N LEU A 74 -16.20 2.39 9.91
CA LEU A 74 -16.57 3.33 10.96
C LEU A 74 -17.83 2.86 11.68
N ASP A 75 -17.75 2.77 13.00
CA ASP A 75 -18.86 2.30 13.83
C ASP A 75 -19.50 3.45 14.61
N GLY A 76 -20.81 3.36 14.82
CA GLY A 76 -21.55 4.22 15.75
C GLY A 76 -21.40 5.72 15.50
N TRP A 77 -20.90 6.45 16.50
CA TRP A 77 -20.83 7.92 16.50
C TRP A 77 -19.82 8.49 15.48
N ARG A 78 -18.78 7.73 15.14
CA ARG A 78 -17.74 8.15 14.17
C ARG A 78 -18.30 8.20 12.75
N CYS A 79 -19.12 7.21 12.38
CA CYS A 79 -19.83 7.17 11.10
C CYS A 79 -20.85 8.31 10.98
N ARG A 80 -21.59 8.62 12.05
CA ARG A 80 -22.54 9.75 12.08
C ARG A 80 -21.84 11.11 11.96
N SER A 81 -20.75 11.31 12.71
CA SER A 81 -20.00 12.58 12.69
C SER A 81 -19.34 12.81 11.33
N TRP A 82 -18.79 11.75 10.72
CA TRP A 82 -18.28 11.77 9.35
C TRP A 82 -19.36 12.20 8.35
N ARG A 83 -20.52 11.53 8.37
CA ARG A 83 -21.64 11.85 7.48
C ARG A 83 -22.13 13.29 7.63
N LEU A 84 -22.19 13.80 8.87
CA LEU A 84 -22.63 15.16 9.15
C LEU A 84 -21.63 16.21 8.64
N VAL A 85 -20.36 16.11 9.01
CA VAL A 85 -19.33 17.08 8.62
C VAL A 85 -19.11 17.06 7.11
N HIS A 86 -18.97 15.87 6.54
CA HIS A 86 -18.73 15.72 5.11
C HIS A 86 -19.98 16.04 4.29
N GLY A 87 -21.17 15.69 4.77
CA GLY A 87 -22.45 16.05 4.14
C GLY A 87 -22.71 17.55 4.15
N ALA A 88 -22.42 18.24 5.27
CA ALA A 88 -22.57 19.69 5.37
C ALA A 88 -21.63 20.44 4.40
N PHE A 89 -20.35 20.03 4.34
CA PHE A 89 -19.41 20.56 3.35
C PHE A 89 -19.90 20.32 1.92
N PHE A 90 -20.44 19.14 1.64
CA PHE A 90 -20.90 18.75 0.32
C PHE A 90 -22.11 19.59 -0.15
N ILE A 91 -23.08 19.80 0.73
CA ILE A 91 -24.23 20.68 0.47
C ILE A 91 -23.76 22.09 0.19
N PHE A 92 -22.80 22.61 0.97
CA PHE A 92 -22.21 23.93 0.75
C PHE A 92 -21.51 24.03 -0.62
N ALA A 93 -20.69 23.04 -0.98
CA ALA A 93 -19.97 23.02 -2.25
C ALA A 93 -20.92 22.97 -3.46
N ILE A 94 -21.97 22.15 -3.40
CA ILE A 94 -23.00 22.08 -4.46
C ILE A 94 -23.78 23.39 -4.54
N ALA A 95 -24.18 23.96 -3.41
CA ALA A 95 -24.90 25.23 -3.40
C ALA A 95 -24.06 26.34 -4.06
N LEU A 96 -22.78 26.45 -3.69
CA LEU A 96 -21.87 27.43 -4.27
C LEU A 96 -21.67 27.23 -5.78
N LEU A 97 -21.40 26.00 -6.23
CA LEU A 97 -21.21 25.69 -7.65
C LEU A 97 -22.51 25.86 -8.45
N GLY A 98 -23.67 25.55 -7.84
CA GLY A 98 -25.00 25.78 -8.41
C GLY A 98 -25.32 27.26 -8.54
N THR A 99 -24.94 28.10 -7.57
CA THR A 99 -25.04 29.56 -7.68
C THR A 99 -24.13 30.09 -8.79
N VAL A 100 -22.89 29.59 -8.92
CA VAL A 100 -22.01 29.93 -10.04
C VAL A 100 -22.65 29.55 -11.39
N PHE A 101 -23.26 28.38 -11.47
CA PHE A 101 -23.96 27.92 -12.66
C PHE A 101 -25.18 28.80 -13.01
N ALA A 102 -25.93 29.25 -12.00
CA ALA A 102 -27.12 30.07 -12.20
C ALA A 102 -26.80 31.54 -12.54
N VAL A 103 -25.76 32.10 -11.92
CA VAL A 103 -25.43 33.53 -12.02
C VAL A 103 -24.44 33.80 -13.17
N GLY A 104 -23.52 32.88 -13.45
CA GLY A 104 -22.61 32.98 -14.59
C GLY A 104 -21.12 33.12 -14.23
N ARG A 105 -20.30 33.23 -15.28
CA ARG A 105 -18.82 33.28 -15.18
C ARG A 105 -18.31 34.50 -14.42
N ASP A 106 -18.97 35.64 -14.55
CA ASP A 106 -18.54 36.87 -13.90
C ASP A 106 -18.64 36.76 -12.37
N PHE A 107 -19.63 36.01 -11.88
CA PHE A 107 -19.74 35.69 -10.46
C PHE A 107 -18.62 34.75 -9.99
N PHE A 108 -18.28 33.73 -10.79
CA PHE A 108 -17.12 32.88 -10.51
C PHE A 108 -15.82 33.70 -10.40
N ASP A 109 -15.63 34.67 -11.29
CA ASP A 109 -14.46 35.55 -11.27
C ASP A 109 -14.44 36.51 -10.08
N ALA A 110 -15.61 36.97 -9.64
CA ALA A 110 -15.75 37.82 -8.46
C ALA A 110 -15.53 37.08 -7.12
N LEU A 111 -15.67 35.75 -7.08
CA LEU A 111 -15.50 35.00 -5.83
C LEU A 111 -14.07 35.08 -5.28
N PRO A 112 -13.87 35.11 -3.94
CA PRO A 112 -12.56 35.08 -3.33
C PRO A 112 -11.77 33.85 -3.76
N ILE A 113 -10.51 34.05 -4.17
CA ILE A 113 -9.62 32.96 -4.62
C ILE A 113 -9.48 31.89 -3.54
N ALA A 114 -9.36 32.29 -2.26
CA ALA A 114 -9.28 31.34 -1.14
C ALA A 114 -10.51 30.43 -1.01
N LEU A 115 -11.71 30.96 -1.28
CA LEU A 115 -12.95 30.20 -1.23
C LEU A 115 -13.04 29.19 -2.39
N ILE A 116 -12.67 29.62 -3.60
CA ILE A 116 -12.62 28.74 -4.77
C ILE A 116 -11.54 27.67 -4.59
N MET A 117 -10.36 28.04 -4.10
CA MET A 117 -9.30 27.08 -3.80
C MET A 117 -9.74 26.08 -2.75
N TRP A 118 -10.38 26.52 -1.66
CA TRP A 118 -10.85 25.59 -0.63
C TRP A 118 -11.84 24.57 -1.19
N VAL A 119 -12.80 25.01 -2.00
CA VAL A 119 -13.83 24.14 -2.59
C VAL A 119 -13.25 23.25 -3.68
N LEU A 120 -12.43 23.78 -4.59
CA LEU A 120 -11.86 23.03 -5.72
C LEU A 120 -10.67 22.14 -5.31
N SER A 121 -9.86 22.54 -4.33
CA SER A 121 -8.77 21.72 -3.79
C SER A 121 -9.28 20.60 -2.88
N TRP A 122 -10.41 20.79 -2.18
CA TRP A 122 -11.09 19.68 -1.51
C TRP A 122 -11.51 18.58 -2.50
N ASN A 123 -12.02 18.99 -3.67
CA ASN A 123 -12.34 18.06 -4.76
C ASN A 123 -11.10 17.31 -5.24
N LEU A 124 -9.93 17.96 -5.24
CA LEU A 124 -8.65 17.32 -5.59
C LEU A 124 -8.14 16.38 -4.48
N ILE A 125 -8.34 16.70 -3.20
CA ILE A 125 -7.91 15.84 -2.08
C ILE A 125 -8.79 14.59 -1.97
N VAL A 126 -10.11 14.73 -2.07
CA VAL A 126 -11.03 13.57 -2.13
C VAL A 126 -10.81 12.75 -3.39
N PHE A 127 -10.51 13.40 -4.53
CA PHE A 127 -10.08 12.74 -5.76
C PHE A 127 -8.73 12.03 -5.58
N CYS A 128 -7.74 12.64 -4.95
CA CYS A 128 -6.43 12.02 -4.70
C CYS A 128 -6.55 10.86 -3.71
N LEU A 129 -7.41 10.93 -2.70
CA LEU A 129 -7.74 9.78 -1.85
C LEU A 129 -8.46 8.69 -2.66
N ALA A 130 -9.43 9.05 -3.50
CA ALA A 130 -10.12 8.09 -4.36
C ALA A 130 -9.21 7.50 -5.44
N VAL A 131 -8.26 8.26 -6.00
CA VAL A 131 -7.29 7.89 -7.04
C VAL A 131 -6.10 7.13 -6.46
N VAL A 132 -5.63 7.44 -5.26
CA VAL A 132 -4.68 6.58 -4.55
C VAL A 132 -5.32 5.21 -4.28
N LEU A 133 -6.63 5.19 -4.00
CA LEU A 133 -7.39 3.97 -3.81
C LEU A 133 -7.88 3.29 -5.12
N THR A 134 -7.84 3.97 -6.28
CA THR A 134 -8.25 3.44 -7.61
C THR A 134 -7.14 3.48 -8.68
N GLY A 135 -5.92 3.86 -8.31
CA GLY A 135 -4.82 4.22 -9.20
C GLY A 135 -4.32 3.08 -10.09
N LEU A 136 -4.65 1.84 -9.74
CA LEU A 136 -4.35 0.64 -10.52
C LEU A 136 -5.02 0.64 -11.91
N GLU A 137 -6.15 1.30 -12.04
CA GLU A 137 -6.96 1.34 -13.25
C GLU A 137 -6.61 2.49 -14.20
N LEU A 138 -6.08 3.61 -13.66
CA LEU A 138 -5.57 4.72 -14.46
C LEU A 138 -4.25 4.34 -15.16
N VAL A 139 -3.40 3.55 -14.49
CA VAL A 139 -2.17 3.01 -15.08
C VAL A 139 -2.50 2.05 -16.22
N ARG A 140 -3.51 1.18 -16.10
CA ARG A 140 -3.97 0.32 -17.22
C ARG A 140 -4.48 1.14 -18.41
N PHE A 141 -5.24 2.21 -18.15
CA PHE A 141 -5.76 3.09 -19.20
C PHE A 141 -4.65 3.86 -19.94
N LEU A 142 -3.68 4.43 -19.22
CA LEU A 142 -2.56 5.16 -19.82
C LEU A 142 -1.63 4.25 -20.63
N VAL A 143 -1.41 3.01 -20.17
CA VAL A 143 -0.69 1.99 -20.96
C VAL A 143 -1.47 1.61 -22.22
N GLY A 144 -2.79 1.49 -22.16
CA GLY A 144 -3.64 1.24 -23.33
C GLY A 144 -3.57 2.36 -24.38
N VAL A 145 -3.62 3.62 -23.94
CA VAL A 145 -3.49 4.80 -24.82
C VAL A 145 -2.10 4.88 -25.45
N PHE A 146 -1.05 4.57 -24.69
CA PHE A 146 0.33 4.54 -25.20
C PHE A 146 0.48 3.50 -26.32
N PHE A 147 -0.09 2.30 -26.18
CA PHE A 147 -0.03 1.28 -27.24
C PHE A 147 -0.92 1.62 -28.46
N SER A 148 -2.05 2.30 -28.29
CA SER A 148 -2.89 2.74 -29.43
C SER A 148 -2.27 3.87 -30.26
N ILE A 149 -1.43 4.71 -29.66
CA ILE A 149 -0.74 5.79 -30.39
C ILE A 149 0.48 5.25 -31.17
N PHE A 150 1.15 4.21 -30.66
CA PHE A 150 2.40 3.69 -31.24
C PHE A 150 2.24 2.47 -32.16
N THR A 151 1.01 2.01 -32.43
CA THR A 151 0.74 0.87 -33.34
C THR A 151 0.05 1.24 -34.66
N LEU A 152 -0.13 2.53 -34.97
CA LEU A 152 -0.62 2.96 -36.29
C LEU A 152 0.55 3.01 -37.30
N PRO A 153 0.44 2.37 -38.48
CA PRO A 153 1.52 2.37 -39.46
C PRO A 153 1.74 3.77 -40.04
N LEU A 154 3.00 4.20 -40.08
CA LEU A 154 3.43 5.41 -40.79
C LEU A 154 3.06 5.32 -42.28
N ALA A 155 1.95 5.95 -42.66
CA ALA A 155 1.66 6.26 -44.05
C ALA A 155 2.23 7.65 -44.38
N LYS A 156 3.23 7.63 -45.26
CA LYS A 156 3.81 8.80 -45.96
C LYS A 156 2.70 9.67 -46.56
N SER A 157 2.76 10.98 -46.37
CA SER A 157 2.76 11.97 -47.46
C SER A 157 2.79 13.39 -46.91
N VAL A 158 3.72 14.19 -47.41
CA VAL A 158 3.52 15.49 -48.07
C VAL A 158 4.76 16.35 -47.81
N THR A 159 5.71 16.21 -48.73
CA THR A 159 6.73 17.21 -49.04
C THR A 159 6.26 18.06 -50.22
N SER A 160 6.73 19.31 -50.22
CA SER A 160 6.73 20.32 -51.28
C SER A 160 5.53 21.28 -51.34
N LYS A 161 5.76 22.52 -50.91
CA LYS A 161 6.07 23.63 -51.85
C LYS A 161 6.52 24.86 -51.07
N VAL A 162 7.76 25.27 -51.31
CA VAL A 162 8.28 26.62 -51.07
C VAL A 162 8.55 27.23 -52.43
N SER A 163 7.93 28.38 -52.71
CA SER A 163 8.26 29.42 -53.72
C SER A 163 6.97 30.23 -53.98
N GLY A 164 6.96 31.56 -54.05
CA GLY A 164 7.97 32.58 -53.83
C GLY A 164 7.28 33.91 -53.50
N CYS A 165 8.09 34.90 -53.16
CA CYS A 165 7.66 36.28 -52.97
C CYS A 165 7.62 37.02 -54.33
N PRO A 166 6.77 38.05 -54.46
CA PRO A 166 7.28 39.31 -55.01
C PRO A 166 6.89 40.53 -54.14
N PRO A 167 7.66 41.63 -54.24
CA PRO A 167 7.50 42.82 -53.41
C PRO A 167 6.46 43.77 -53.98
N ASP A 168 5.77 44.49 -53.09
CA ASP A 168 5.42 45.92 -53.19
C ASP A 168 4.10 46.22 -52.48
N ARG A 169 4.20 46.85 -51.30
CA ARG A 169 3.63 48.17 -51.00
C ARG A 169 3.82 48.48 -49.52
N LEU A 170 4.67 49.48 -49.29
CA LEU A 170 4.65 50.31 -48.09
C LEU A 170 3.38 51.18 -48.13
N ALA A 171 2.53 51.07 -47.12
CA ALA A 171 1.78 52.18 -46.54
C ALA A 171 1.11 51.73 -45.24
N GLU A 172 1.63 52.26 -44.13
CA GLU A 172 0.86 52.75 -42.97
C GLU A 172 -0.10 51.80 -42.24
N SER A 173 0.35 51.30 -41.08
CA SER A 173 -0.38 51.54 -39.82
C SER A 173 0.53 51.22 -38.65
N GLY A 174 0.73 52.23 -37.80
CA GLY A 174 1.62 52.19 -36.65
C GLY A 174 1.04 51.50 -35.43
N ASP A 175 1.96 51.29 -34.49
CA ASP A 175 1.78 51.12 -33.05
C ASP A 175 0.97 49.93 -32.52
N CYS A 176 1.71 48.90 -32.08
CA CYS A 176 1.76 48.53 -30.65
C CYS A 176 2.84 47.46 -30.39
N ALA A 177 4.13 47.82 -30.54
CA ALA A 177 5.21 47.02 -29.97
C ALA A 177 5.40 47.45 -28.50
N LYS A 178 4.69 46.80 -27.57
CA LYS A 178 5.01 46.91 -26.14
C LYS A 178 6.40 46.34 -25.91
N LYS A 179 7.39 47.22 -25.75
CA LYS A 179 8.72 46.90 -25.21
C LYS A 179 8.51 46.23 -23.84
N VAL A 180 8.88 44.97 -23.72
CA VAL A 180 8.99 44.29 -22.43
C VAL A 180 10.25 44.83 -21.75
N ASP A 181 10.06 45.58 -20.68
CA ASP A 181 11.14 46.10 -19.83
C ASP A 181 11.92 44.94 -19.19
N PRO A 182 13.25 44.81 -19.42
CA PRO A 182 14.06 43.73 -18.85
C PRO A 182 14.33 43.88 -17.35
N SER A 183 13.81 44.91 -16.68
CA SER A 183 14.04 45.18 -15.25
C SER A 183 12.87 44.76 -14.33
N VAL A 184 12.22 43.63 -14.60
CA VAL A 184 11.25 43.05 -13.64
C VAL A 184 11.99 42.57 -12.39
N ARG A 185 12.24 43.48 -11.45
CA ARG A 185 12.67 43.15 -10.09
C ARG A 185 11.52 42.41 -9.42
N LEU A 186 11.70 41.11 -9.18
CA LEU A 186 10.79 40.28 -8.40
C LEU A 186 10.46 40.98 -7.08
N SER A 187 9.22 41.44 -6.92
CA SER A 187 8.79 42.02 -5.65
C SER A 187 8.86 40.95 -4.55
N ARG A 188 9.15 41.35 -3.30
CA ARG A 188 9.17 40.41 -2.16
C ARG A 188 7.86 39.60 -2.06
N ARG A 189 6.72 40.23 -2.39
CA ARG A 189 5.40 39.59 -2.44
C ARG A 189 5.32 38.55 -3.56
N ALA A 190 5.82 38.84 -4.76
CA ALA A 190 5.84 37.90 -5.87
C ALA A 190 6.79 36.73 -5.61
N LEU A 191 7.94 36.99 -4.96
CA LEU A 191 8.88 35.94 -4.54
C LEU A 191 8.22 35.01 -3.50
N LEU A 192 7.66 35.57 -2.42
CA LEU A 192 6.97 34.77 -1.39
C LEU A 192 5.80 33.97 -1.96
N ALA A 193 5.00 34.57 -2.83
CA ALA A 193 3.90 33.89 -3.50
C ALA A 193 4.40 32.73 -4.38
N ARG A 194 5.43 32.95 -5.21
CA ARG A 194 6.03 31.91 -6.06
C ARG A 194 6.70 30.80 -5.23
N SER A 195 7.39 31.14 -4.14
CA SER A 195 7.97 30.16 -3.22
C SER A 195 6.88 29.33 -2.55
N ALA A 196 5.80 29.95 -2.08
CA ALA A 196 4.65 29.23 -1.50
C ALA A 196 3.95 28.33 -2.54
N MET A 197 3.92 28.71 -3.82
CA MET A 197 3.37 27.90 -4.92
C MET A 197 4.24 26.71 -5.29
N LEU A 198 5.56 26.89 -5.33
CA LEU A 198 6.50 25.82 -5.68
C LEU A 198 6.70 24.82 -4.54
N THR A 199 6.53 25.25 -3.29
CA THR A 199 6.80 24.41 -2.12
C THR A 199 5.98 23.11 -2.12
N PRO A 200 4.64 23.09 -2.27
CA PRO A 200 3.88 21.85 -2.34
C PRO A 200 4.27 20.95 -3.51
N VAL A 201 4.54 21.53 -4.69
CA VAL A 201 4.94 20.77 -5.89
C VAL A 201 6.30 20.11 -5.67
N LEU A 202 7.28 20.84 -5.14
CA LEU A 202 8.61 20.33 -4.84
C LEU A 202 8.57 19.28 -3.72
N LEU A 203 7.76 19.51 -2.68
CA LEU A 203 7.58 18.54 -1.59
C LEU A 203 6.90 17.27 -2.08
N SER A 204 5.80 17.35 -2.81
CA SER A 204 5.10 16.18 -3.36
C SER A 204 5.94 15.46 -4.41
N GLY A 205 6.61 16.19 -5.31
CA GLY A 205 7.52 15.62 -6.31
C GLY A 205 8.70 14.91 -5.65
N GLY A 206 9.33 15.54 -4.65
CA GLY A 206 10.39 14.93 -3.86
C GLY A 206 9.93 13.71 -3.07
N PHE A 207 8.72 13.73 -2.52
CA PHE A 207 8.11 12.61 -1.80
C PHE A 207 7.87 11.40 -2.71
N VAL A 208 7.32 11.62 -3.91
CA VAL A 208 7.12 10.55 -4.91
C VAL A 208 8.44 10.03 -5.43
N ALA A 209 9.37 10.91 -5.83
CA ALA A 209 10.67 10.50 -6.33
C ALA A 209 11.48 9.72 -5.28
N GLY A 210 11.50 10.19 -4.03
CA GLY A 210 12.12 9.50 -2.92
C GLY A 210 11.43 8.17 -2.59
N GLY A 211 10.13 8.07 -2.81
CA GLY A 211 9.39 6.84 -2.58
C GLY A 211 9.60 5.77 -3.66
N LEU A 212 9.70 6.18 -4.93
CA LEU A 212 10.08 5.29 -6.03
C LEU A 212 11.52 4.83 -5.88
N TYR A 213 12.43 5.72 -5.47
CA TYR A 213 13.83 5.38 -5.20
C TYR A 213 13.98 4.32 -4.10
N GLN A 214 13.11 4.34 -3.09
CA GLN A 214 13.09 3.37 -2.00
C GLN A 214 12.38 2.06 -2.36
N ALA A 215 11.43 2.08 -3.29
CA ALA A 215 10.68 0.88 -3.66
C ALA A 215 11.60 -0.24 -4.16
N ASP A 216 12.58 0.06 -5.00
CA ASP A 216 13.46 -0.96 -5.60
C ASP A 216 14.68 -1.33 -4.75
N ARG A 217 14.71 -0.93 -3.47
CA ARG A 217 15.85 -1.15 -2.58
C ARG A 217 15.43 -1.63 -1.21
N PHE A 218 16.14 -2.64 -0.71
CA PHE A 218 16.05 -3.04 0.68
C PHE A 218 17.31 -2.62 1.45
N VAL A 219 17.15 -2.46 2.76
CA VAL A 219 18.26 -2.28 3.70
C VAL A 219 18.47 -3.57 4.50
N VAL A 220 19.71 -3.84 4.88
CA VAL A 220 20.03 -4.96 5.78
C VAL A 220 20.20 -4.43 7.20
N ARG A 221 19.46 -4.98 8.16
CA ARG A 221 19.45 -4.55 9.56
C ARG A 221 19.88 -5.67 10.49
N ARG A 222 20.59 -5.32 11.56
CA ARG A 222 20.91 -6.23 12.66
C ARG A 222 20.28 -5.68 13.94
N ILE A 223 19.44 -6.48 14.58
CA ILE A 223 18.65 -6.06 15.74
C ILE A 223 18.84 -7.10 16.84
N SER A 224 19.09 -6.63 18.07
CA SER A 224 19.18 -7.52 19.24
C SER A 224 17.87 -7.48 20.02
N LEU A 225 17.25 -8.63 20.19
CA LEU A 225 15.97 -8.80 20.87
C LEU A 225 16.20 -9.32 22.28
N LYS A 226 15.83 -8.50 23.28
CA LYS A 226 15.88 -8.91 24.69
C LYS A 226 14.67 -9.78 25.03
N LEU A 227 14.91 -11.04 25.33
CA LEU A 227 13.84 -12.03 25.54
C LEU A 227 13.90 -12.55 26.98
N PRO A 228 12.91 -12.21 27.84
CA PRO A 228 12.98 -12.50 29.28
C PRO A 228 13.14 -13.98 29.63
N ARG A 229 12.53 -14.89 28.84
CA ARG A 229 12.57 -16.33 29.05
C ARG A 229 13.56 -17.06 28.13
N LEU A 230 14.51 -16.34 27.52
CA LEU A 230 15.51 -16.94 26.63
C LEU A 230 16.46 -17.83 27.45
N PRO A 231 16.54 -19.15 27.16
CA PRO A 231 17.54 -20.02 27.77
C PRO A 231 18.96 -19.52 27.48
N ASP A 232 19.86 -19.64 28.47
CA ASP A 232 21.22 -19.10 28.35
C ASP A 232 22.01 -19.71 27.17
N ARG A 233 21.75 -20.97 26.83
CA ARG A 233 22.38 -21.64 25.68
C ARG A 233 21.87 -21.16 24.32
N LEU A 234 20.73 -20.47 24.27
CA LEU A 234 20.20 -19.84 23.06
C LEU A 234 20.60 -18.35 22.95
N ARG A 235 21.30 -17.79 23.95
CA ARG A 235 21.82 -16.42 23.83
C ARG A 235 22.80 -16.31 22.68
N GLY A 236 22.55 -15.32 21.83
CA GLY A 236 23.31 -15.09 20.61
C GLY A 236 22.81 -15.84 19.40
N LEU A 237 21.79 -16.70 19.50
CA LEU A 237 21.14 -17.33 18.36
C LEU A 237 20.66 -16.25 17.38
N THR A 238 20.90 -16.47 16.09
CA THR A 238 20.58 -15.52 15.03
C THR A 238 19.51 -16.03 14.07
N ILE A 239 18.57 -15.16 13.69
CA ILE A 239 17.48 -15.47 12.76
C ILE A 239 17.48 -14.42 11.65
N THR A 240 17.68 -14.83 10.39
CA THR A 240 17.37 -13.97 9.25
C THR A 240 15.86 -14.00 9.03
N HIS A 241 15.19 -12.88 9.27
CA HIS A 241 13.76 -12.70 9.06
C HIS A 241 13.51 -11.99 7.73
N LEU A 242 12.85 -12.71 6.82
CA LEU A 242 12.33 -12.23 5.54
C LEU A 242 10.81 -12.22 5.60
N SER A 243 10.19 -11.30 4.88
CA SER A 243 8.74 -11.24 4.77
C SER A 243 8.36 -10.52 3.49
N ASP A 244 7.13 -10.74 3.00
CA ASP A 244 6.50 -9.94 1.95
C ASP A 244 7.44 -9.75 0.74
N LEU A 245 7.87 -10.88 0.15
CA LEU A 245 8.72 -10.90 -1.03
C LEU A 245 7.95 -10.38 -2.26
N HIS A 246 6.65 -10.68 -2.36
CA HIS A 246 5.77 -10.31 -3.47
C HIS A 246 6.39 -10.54 -4.85
N VAL A 247 6.95 -11.73 -5.07
CA VAL A 247 7.51 -12.04 -6.40
C VAL A 247 6.40 -11.96 -7.44
N GLY A 248 6.55 -11.04 -8.38
CA GLY A 248 5.44 -10.60 -9.20
C GLY A 248 5.79 -9.42 -10.10
N ARG A 249 4.81 -8.53 -10.30
CA ARG A 249 4.92 -7.45 -11.29
C ARG A 249 6.00 -6.42 -10.95
N LEU A 250 6.07 -6.03 -9.68
CA LEU A 250 6.98 -5.00 -9.19
C LEU A 250 8.29 -5.60 -8.67
N PHE A 251 8.21 -6.60 -7.80
CA PHE A 251 9.39 -7.35 -7.36
C PHE A 251 9.59 -8.59 -8.24
N ARG A 252 10.40 -8.42 -9.29
CA ARG A 252 10.61 -9.48 -10.29
C ARG A 252 11.64 -10.53 -9.85
N PRO A 253 11.66 -11.74 -10.44
CA PRO A 253 12.62 -12.79 -10.10
C PRO A 253 14.10 -12.39 -10.16
N GLU A 254 14.46 -11.40 -10.99
CA GLU A 254 15.85 -10.92 -11.10
C GLU A 254 16.38 -10.29 -9.80
N HIS A 255 15.48 -9.84 -8.90
CA HIS A 255 15.85 -9.28 -7.60
C HIS A 255 16.12 -10.36 -6.53
N LEU A 256 15.70 -11.60 -6.77
CA LEU A 256 15.81 -12.68 -5.78
C LEU A 256 17.26 -13.03 -5.47
N SER A 257 18.16 -12.96 -6.46
CA SER A 257 19.59 -13.24 -6.28
C SER A 257 20.22 -12.29 -5.25
N ALA A 258 19.93 -10.99 -5.36
CA ALA A 258 20.41 -9.97 -4.42
C ALA A 258 19.86 -10.20 -3.00
N MET A 259 18.59 -10.61 -2.88
CA MET A 259 17.99 -10.99 -1.59
C MET A 259 18.70 -12.20 -0.98
N VAL A 260 18.91 -13.27 -1.76
CA VAL A 260 19.60 -14.49 -1.30
C VAL A 260 21.02 -14.17 -0.87
N GLU A 261 21.78 -13.44 -1.70
CA GLU A 261 23.16 -13.05 -1.39
C GLU A 261 23.23 -12.22 -0.10
N ALA A 262 22.37 -11.21 0.05
CA ALA A 262 22.32 -10.39 1.25
C ALA A 262 21.92 -11.20 2.50
N SER A 263 21.01 -12.17 2.35
CA SER A 263 20.57 -13.05 3.43
C SER A 263 21.66 -14.03 3.87
N ASN A 264 22.35 -14.67 2.93
CA ASN A 264 23.41 -15.64 3.23
C ASN A 264 24.65 -14.94 3.83
N LYS A 265 24.97 -13.70 3.40
CA LYS A 265 26.01 -12.87 4.01
C LYS A 265 25.80 -12.57 5.49
N LEU A 266 24.58 -12.72 6.01
CA LEU A 266 24.31 -12.57 7.44
C LEU A 266 24.80 -13.78 8.25
N GLY A 267 24.90 -14.96 7.64
CA GLY A 267 25.38 -16.19 8.27
C GLY A 267 24.53 -16.61 9.47
N SER A 268 23.20 -16.47 9.38
CA SER A 268 22.29 -16.72 10.50
C SER A 268 22.08 -18.21 10.79
N ASP A 269 21.79 -18.53 12.05
CA ASP A 269 21.52 -19.89 12.50
C ASP A 269 20.19 -20.43 11.93
N LEU A 270 19.18 -19.56 11.86
CA LEU A 270 17.84 -19.85 11.35
C LEU A 270 17.44 -18.84 10.27
N VAL A 271 16.52 -19.25 9.39
CA VAL A 271 15.82 -18.36 8.45
C VAL A 271 14.32 -18.47 8.70
N ALA A 272 13.63 -17.33 8.80
CA ALA A 272 12.18 -17.26 8.97
C ALA A 272 11.57 -16.43 7.83
N ILE A 273 10.57 -16.97 7.14
CA ILE A 273 9.83 -16.28 6.07
C ILE A 273 8.36 -16.17 6.47
N THR A 274 7.87 -14.94 6.69
CA THR A 274 6.54 -14.71 7.25
C THR A 274 5.46 -14.42 6.21
N GLY A 275 5.47 -15.12 5.07
CA GLY A 275 4.41 -15.07 4.06
C GLY A 275 4.54 -13.96 3.01
N ASP A 276 3.56 -13.93 2.11
CA ASP A 276 3.51 -13.13 0.89
C ASP A 276 4.77 -13.34 0.04
N ILE A 277 5.03 -14.61 -0.28
CA ILE A 277 6.10 -15.04 -1.17
C ILE A 277 5.81 -14.54 -2.59
N LEU A 278 4.57 -14.73 -3.03
CA LEU A 278 4.04 -14.30 -4.31
C LEU A 278 3.06 -13.15 -4.15
N ASP A 279 2.76 -12.45 -5.24
CA ASP A 279 1.85 -11.30 -5.22
C ASP A 279 0.43 -11.62 -5.71
N HIS A 280 0.25 -11.96 -6.98
CA HIS A 280 -1.08 -12.13 -7.59
C HIS A 280 -1.22 -13.34 -8.50
N SER A 281 -0.10 -13.96 -8.86
CA SER A 281 -0.05 -15.08 -9.81
C SER A 281 0.99 -16.08 -9.34
N ASN A 282 0.70 -17.37 -9.56
CA ASN A 282 1.62 -18.46 -9.29
C ASN A 282 2.71 -18.64 -10.37
N ASP A 283 2.75 -17.80 -11.41
CA ASP A 283 3.71 -17.91 -12.54
C ASP A 283 5.18 -17.95 -12.08
N PHE A 284 5.51 -17.19 -11.03
CA PHE A 284 6.88 -17.10 -10.51
C PHE A 284 7.14 -18.02 -9.31
N LEU A 285 6.20 -18.89 -8.95
CA LEU A 285 6.37 -19.83 -7.84
C LEU A 285 7.65 -20.68 -7.96
N PRO A 286 8.00 -21.25 -9.13
CA PRO A 286 9.24 -22.02 -9.25
C PRO A 286 10.49 -21.18 -8.96
N ALA A 287 10.53 -19.94 -9.43
CA ALA A 287 11.67 -19.05 -9.21
C ALA A 287 11.77 -18.61 -7.75
N ALA A 288 10.64 -18.29 -7.11
CA ALA A 288 10.59 -17.93 -5.70
C ALA A 288 11.00 -19.11 -4.81
N ALA A 289 10.49 -20.31 -5.09
CA ALA A 289 10.85 -21.52 -4.36
C ALA A 289 12.34 -21.87 -4.53
N GLU A 290 12.90 -21.71 -5.74
CA GLU A 290 14.33 -21.92 -5.98
C GLU A 290 15.19 -20.91 -5.21
N ALA A 291 14.81 -19.63 -5.18
CA ALA A 291 15.53 -18.64 -4.37
C ALA A 291 15.47 -18.94 -2.87
N ILE A 292 14.30 -19.36 -2.37
CA ILE A 292 14.14 -19.82 -0.98
C ILE A 292 15.02 -21.05 -0.73
N SER A 293 15.16 -21.94 -1.73
CA SER A 293 15.98 -23.16 -1.66
C SER A 293 17.46 -22.88 -1.38
N GLN A 294 17.94 -21.74 -1.88
CA GLN A 294 19.33 -21.29 -1.79
C GLN A 294 19.66 -20.52 -0.50
N LEU A 295 18.67 -20.26 0.37
CA LEU A 295 18.91 -19.58 1.64
C LEU A 295 19.67 -20.51 2.60
N GLU A 296 20.88 -20.08 2.95
CA GLU A 296 21.76 -20.80 3.86
C GLU A 296 21.30 -20.64 5.31
N HIS A 297 21.36 -21.73 6.07
CA HIS A 297 20.98 -21.78 7.47
C HIS A 297 21.72 -22.91 8.19
N ARG A 298 21.88 -22.79 9.52
CA ARG A 298 22.49 -23.85 10.33
C ARG A 298 21.49 -24.89 10.81
N TYR A 299 20.34 -24.46 11.32
CA TYR A 299 19.34 -25.33 11.93
C TYR A 299 18.06 -25.51 11.09
N GLY A 300 17.79 -24.58 10.17
CA GLY A 300 16.66 -24.69 9.26
C GLY A 300 16.14 -23.34 8.76
N ARG A 301 15.42 -23.39 7.65
CA ARG A 301 14.48 -22.34 7.24
C ARG A 301 13.05 -22.75 7.55
N PHE A 302 12.24 -21.79 7.96
CA PHE A 302 10.85 -21.98 8.37
C PHE A 302 9.99 -20.92 7.72
N LEU A 303 8.82 -21.31 7.23
CA LEU A 303 8.03 -20.42 6.40
C LEU A 303 6.54 -20.65 6.59
N VAL A 304 5.79 -19.55 6.55
CA VAL A 304 4.32 -19.53 6.54
C VAL A 304 3.84 -18.81 5.30
N ILE A 305 2.55 -18.90 5.01
CA ILE A 305 1.93 -18.19 3.89
C ILE A 305 1.29 -16.88 4.34
N GLY A 306 1.15 -15.94 3.41
CA GLY A 306 0.37 -14.72 3.58
C GLY A 306 -0.93 -14.71 2.77
N ASN A 307 -1.56 -13.54 2.65
CA ASN A 307 -2.79 -13.39 1.88
C ASN A 307 -2.56 -13.42 0.37
N HIS A 308 -1.45 -12.86 -0.11
CA HIS A 308 -1.17 -12.78 -1.54
C HIS A 308 -0.85 -14.16 -2.14
N ASP A 309 -0.22 -15.04 -1.35
CA ASP A 309 0.01 -16.44 -1.68
C ASP A 309 -1.29 -17.23 -1.96
N LEU A 310 -2.44 -16.71 -1.54
CA LEU A 310 -3.75 -17.35 -1.64
C LEU A 310 -4.65 -16.75 -2.73
N ILE A 311 -4.15 -15.82 -3.56
CA ILE A 311 -4.99 -15.10 -4.52
C ILE A 311 -5.33 -15.92 -5.77
N ASP A 312 -4.34 -16.60 -6.36
CA ASP A 312 -4.48 -17.28 -7.65
C ASP A 312 -5.02 -18.71 -7.50
N ASP A 313 -4.15 -19.70 -7.26
CA ASP A 313 -4.52 -21.06 -6.88
C ASP A 313 -3.85 -21.48 -5.56
N PRO A 314 -4.55 -21.32 -4.42
CA PRO A 314 -4.06 -21.74 -3.11
C PRO A 314 -3.65 -23.21 -3.03
N ARG A 315 -4.41 -24.11 -3.68
CA ARG A 315 -4.17 -25.55 -3.55
C ARG A 315 -2.90 -25.95 -4.25
N MET A 316 -2.68 -25.40 -5.45
CA MET A 316 -1.46 -25.62 -6.21
C MET A 316 -0.25 -25.05 -5.48
N MET A 317 -0.32 -23.78 -5.04
CA MET A 317 0.73 -23.11 -4.29
C MET A 317 1.17 -23.91 -3.05
N LEU A 318 0.19 -24.29 -2.20
CA LEU A 318 0.44 -25.06 -0.99
C LEU A 318 1.03 -26.43 -1.29
N SER A 319 0.50 -27.16 -2.28
CA SER A 319 1.01 -28.48 -2.65
C SER A 319 2.43 -28.41 -3.22
N TYR A 320 2.72 -27.36 -3.99
CA TYR A 320 4.03 -27.15 -4.60
C TYR A 320 5.10 -26.85 -3.54
N LEU A 321 4.79 -25.99 -2.57
CA LEU A 321 5.68 -25.64 -1.47
C LEU A 321 5.81 -26.78 -0.46
N ASP A 322 4.73 -27.44 -0.04
CA ASP A 322 4.79 -28.56 0.93
C ASP A 322 5.68 -29.71 0.43
N ALA A 323 5.73 -29.94 -0.89
CA ALA A 323 6.59 -30.93 -1.51
C ALA A 323 8.09 -30.57 -1.52
N ARG A 324 8.46 -29.29 -1.34
CA ARG A 324 9.85 -28.77 -1.44
C ARG A 324 10.38 -28.20 -0.14
N GLU A 325 9.48 -27.72 0.70
CA GLU A 325 9.76 -27.00 1.93
C GLU A 325 9.21 -27.78 3.13
N PRO A 326 9.99 -28.72 3.70
CA PRO A 326 9.53 -29.58 4.79
C PRO A 326 9.17 -28.81 6.07
N ASN A 327 9.53 -27.54 6.13
CA ASN A 327 9.25 -26.61 7.22
C ASN A 327 8.27 -25.49 6.80
N LEU A 328 7.37 -25.78 5.85
CA LEU A 328 6.15 -25.00 5.64
C LEU A 328 5.18 -25.25 6.81
N LEU A 329 5.01 -24.23 7.66
CA LEU A 329 4.27 -24.32 8.91
C LEU A 329 2.92 -23.61 8.82
N CYS A 330 1.93 -24.30 8.25
CA CYS A 330 0.56 -23.80 8.14
C CYS A 330 -0.35 -24.44 9.19
N ASP A 331 -0.56 -23.76 10.32
CA ASP A 331 -1.22 -24.30 11.52
C ASP A 331 -0.51 -25.57 12.05
N ARG A 332 0.82 -25.54 12.00
CA ARG A 332 1.73 -26.65 12.35
C ARG A 332 2.82 -26.16 13.30
N MET A 333 3.37 -27.10 14.06
CA MET A 333 4.52 -26.85 14.93
C MET A 333 5.65 -27.82 14.58
N LYS A 334 6.89 -27.34 14.70
CA LYS A 334 8.10 -28.13 14.60
C LYS A 334 8.87 -28.07 15.92
N PRO A 335 8.93 -29.17 16.69
CA PRO A 335 9.87 -29.27 17.81
C PRO A 335 11.29 -29.45 17.27
N MET A 336 12.25 -28.84 17.97
CA MET A 336 13.66 -28.83 17.64
C MET A 336 14.51 -28.85 18.92
N GLU A 337 15.78 -29.20 18.75
CA GLU A 337 16.79 -29.08 19.81
C GLU A 337 17.96 -28.25 19.28
N ILE A 338 18.28 -27.16 19.97
CA ILE A 338 19.36 -26.24 19.61
C ILE A 338 20.25 -26.05 20.82
N GLY A 339 21.52 -26.47 20.74
CA GLY A 339 22.44 -26.37 21.88
C GLY A 339 22.03 -27.19 23.11
N GLY A 340 21.20 -28.22 22.93
CA GLY A 340 20.62 -29.00 24.03
C GLY A 340 19.37 -28.38 24.66
N GLU A 341 18.92 -27.22 24.16
CA GLU A 341 17.65 -26.60 24.57
C GLU A 341 16.54 -27.01 23.62
N ARG A 342 15.38 -27.32 24.18
CA ARG A 342 14.19 -27.61 23.38
C ARG A 342 13.59 -26.30 22.89
N VAL A 343 13.43 -26.18 21.58
CA VAL A 343 12.84 -25.04 20.89
C VAL A 343 11.64 -25.52 20.09
N ARG A 344 10.56 -24.74 20.06
CA ARG A 344 9.40 -24.99 19.20
C ARG A 344 9.26 -23.85 18.21
N ILE A 345 9.02 -24.16 16.95
CA ILE A 345 8.62 -23.17 15.95
C ILE A 345 7.19 -23.48 15.54
N ALA A 346 6.27 -22.55 15.82
CA ALA A 346 4.86 -22.66 15.50
C ALA A 346 4.52 -21.71 14.35
N GLY A 347 3.96 -22.21 13.26
CA GLY A 347 3.50 -21.37 12.16
C GLY A 347 1.99 -21.41 12.02
N LEU A 348 1.38 -20.25 11.86
CA LEU A 348 -0.06 -20.12 11.62
C LEU A 348 -0.35 -19.92 10.13
N PHE A 349 -1.40 -20.57 9.65
CA PHE A 349 -1.97 -20.26 8.35
C PHE A 349 -2.61 -18.87 8.39
N TRP A 350 -2.56 -18.15 7.26
CA TRP A 350 -3.11 -16.81 7.18
C TRP A 350 -4.63 -16.78 7.49
N SER A 351 -5.05 -15.79 8.28
CA SER A 351 -6.46 -15.49 8.48
C SER A 351 -6.70 -14.00 8.30
N ARG A 352 -7.87 -13.66 7.76
CA ARG A 352 -8.31 -12.28 7.61
C ARG A 352 -8.87 -11.69 8.90
N TYR A 353 -9.32 -12.54 9.81
CA TYR A 353 -10.15 -12.12 10.94
C TYR A 353 -9.48 -12.49 12.25
N GLU A 354 -9.68 -11.66 13.27
CA GLU A 354 -9.23 -11.98 14.62
C GLU A 354 -10.08 -13.09 15.24
N HIS A 355 -11.39 -13.03 15.02
CA HIS A 355 -12.37 -13.98 15.51
C HIS A 355 -12.96 -14.85 14.38
N PRO A 356 -13.55 -16.01 14.72
CA PRO A 356 -14.18 -16.87 13.73
C PRO A 356 -15.20 -16.13 12.86
N ARG A 357 -15.16 -16.36 11.55
CA ARG A 357 -16.17 -15.90 10.59
C ARG A 357 -16.43 -16.96 9.53
N GLY A 358 -17.66 -17.47 9.51
CA GLY A 358 -18.03 -18.58 8.64
C GLY A 358 -17.15 -19.80 8.94
N ASN A 359 -16.41 -20.27 7.94
CA ASN A 359 -15.49 -21.40 8.08
C ASN A 359 -14.05 -20.98 8.44
N ASP A 360 -13.73 -19.69 8.51
CA ASP A 360 -12.41 -19.23 8.96
C ASP A 360 -12.40 -19.17 10.49
N PRO A 361 -11.54 -19.94 11.19
CA PRO A 361 -11.42 -19.91 12.65
C PRO A 361 -10.92 -18.57 13.21
N GLY A 362 -10.38 -17.68 12.37
CA GLY A 362 -9.75 -16.44 12.85
C GLY A 362 -8.40 -16.67 13.52
N HIS A 363 -7.67 -15.61 13.85
CA HIS A 363 -6.38 -15.71 14.52
C HIS A 363 -6.46 -16.46 15.85
N VAL A 364 -7.43 -16.13 16.72
CA VAL A 364 -7.57 -16.77 18.03
C VAL A 364 -7.81 -18.27 17.87
N GLY A 365 -8.75 -18.66 17.00
CA GLY A 365 -9.05 -20.07 16.76
C GLY A 365 -7.89 -20.86 16.15
N ARG A 366 -7.06 -20.23 15.29
CA ARG A 366 -5.85 -20.86 14.73
C ARG A 366 -4.75 -21.03 15.77
N VAL A 367 -4.55 -20.01 16.61
CA VAL A 367 -3.63 -20.12 17.75
C VAL A 367 -4.08 -21.25 18.66
N GLU A 368 -5.39 -21.33 18.97
CA GLU A 368 -5.96 -22.42 19.76
C GLU A 368 -5.79 -23.79 19.10
N ALA A 369 -6.00 -23.92 17.80
CA ALA A 369 -5.82 -25.20 17.12
C ALA A 369 -4.35 -25.63 17.05
N THR A 370 -3.46 -24.67 16.79
CA THR A 370 -2.02 -24.94 16.60
C THR A 370 -1.34 -25.20 17.94
N LEU A 371 -1.61 -24.34 18.93
CA LEU A 371 -1.02 -24.40 20.27
C LEU A 371 -1.88 -25.17 21.27
N GLY A 372 -3.16 -25.44 21.03
CA GLY A 372 -4.00 -26.27 21.92
C GLY A 372 -3.53 -27.72 21.98
N ARG A 373 -2.79 -28.17 20.96
CA ARG A 373 -1.97 -29.39 21.02
C ARG A 373 -0.85 -29.34 22.08
N LEU A 374 -0.55 -28.17 22.65
CA LEU A 374 0.34 -28.02 23.81
C LEU A 374 -0.38 -28.38 25.13
N ALA A 375 -1.71 -28.22 25.20
CA ALA A 375 -2.49 -28.52 26.40
C ALA A 375 -2.95 -29.98 26.44
N ASP A 376 -3.08 -30.64 25.28
CA ASP A 376 -3.50 -32.04 25.17
C ASP A 376 -2.37 -32.94 24.63
N ARG A 377 -1.70 -33.63 25.56
CA ARG A 377 -1.20 -35.02 25.45
C ARG A 377 -0.06 -35.36 24.46
N ASP A 378 1.15 -34.86 24.73
CA ASP A 378 2.39 -35.61 24.45
C ASP A 378 2.98 -36.30 25.69
N THR A 379 2.23 -36.35 26.80
CA THR A 379 2.44 -37.35 27.85
C THR A 379 1.48 -38.51 27.59
N PRO A 380 1.95 -39.69 27.18
CA PRO A 380 1.16 -40.91 27.28
C PRO A 380 0.61 -41.01 28.71
N VAL A 381 -0.70 -41.17 28.85
CA VAL A 381 -1.33 -41.50 30.13
C VAL A 381 -0.80 -42.87 30.54
N GLY A 382 0.29 -42.89 31.32
CA GLY A 382 0.94 -44.11 31.80
C GLY A 382 2.45 -44.22 31.59
N SER A 383 3.13 -43.27 30.92
CA SER A 383 4.60 -43.25 30.95
C SER A 383 5.10 -42.37 32.10
N LEU A 384 5.96 -42.94 32.94
CA LEU A 384 6.71 -42.26 34.01
C LEU A 384 7.76 -41.30 33.40
N VAL A 385 7.33 -40.35 32.58
CA VAL A 385 8.17 -39.21 32.20
C VAL A 385 8.06 -38.21 33.35
N PRO A 386 9.16 -37.84 34.03
CA PRO A 386 9.11 -36.85 35.08
C PRO A 386 8.52 -35.54 34.51
N PRO A 387 7.75 -34.79 35.30
CA PRO A 387 7.21 -33.50 34.87
C PRO A 387 8.37 -32.64 34.38
N VAL A 388 8.27 -32.16 33.15
CA VAL A 388 9.29 -31.30 32.59
C VAL A 388 9.27 -29.97 33.36
N GLU A 389 10.35 -29.63 34.05
CA GLU A 389 10.42 -28.45 34.91
C GLU A 389 10.34 -27.11 34.16
N GLN A 390 10.55 -27.07 32.83
CA GLN A 390 10.45 -25.84 32.02
C GLN A 390 9.82 -26.07 30.64
N GLU A 391 8.80 -25.27 30.32
CA GLU A 391 8.24 -25.17 28.97
C GLU A 391 9.34 -24.74 27.97
N PRO A 392 9.44 -25.37 26.79
CA PRO A 392 10.44 -25.00 25.80
C PRO A 392 10.17 -23.63 25.17
N PHE A 393 11.26 -22.97 24.79
CA PHE A 393 11.22 -21.67 24.14
C PHE A 393 10.48 -21.75 22.79
N THR A 394 9.45 -20.94 22.61
CA THR A 394 8.54 -21.02 21.46
C THR A 394 8.61 -19.78 20.59
N ILE A 395 8.89 -19.99 19.30
CA ILE A 395 8.89 -18.96 18.26
C ILE A 395 7.64 -19.13 17.39
N GLY A 396 6.78 -18.13 17.35
CA GLY A 396 5.62 -18.04 16.47
C GLY A 396 5.95 -17.35 15.14
N LEU A 397 5.53 -17.93 14.03
CA LEU A 397 5.57 -17.34 12.69
C LEU A 397 4.15 -17.08 12.23
N VAL A 398 3.85 -15.82 11.92
CA VAL A 398 2.53 -15.41 11.43
C VAL A 398 2.72 -14.42 10.31
N HIS A 399 1.84 -14.41 9.31
CA HIS A 399 1.89 -13.33 8.34
C HIS A 399 1.31 -12.02 8.92
N HIS A 400 0.11 -12.10 9.50
CA HIS A 400 -0.58 -10.93 10.04
C HIS A 400 -0.27 -10.71 11.54
N PRO A 401 0.20 -9.51 11.95
CA PRO A 401 0.69 -9.29 13.32
C PRO A 401 -0.39 -9.29 14.40
N HIS A 402 -1.68 -9.16 14.04
CA HIS A 402 -2.78 -9.22 15.02
C HIS A 402 -2.93 -10.58 15.71
N ALA A 403 -2.32 -11.65 15.19
CA ALA A 403 -2.25 -12.93 15.90
C ALA A 403 -1.36 -12.88 17.17
N PHE A 404 -0.51 -11.85 17.31
CA PHE A 404 0.41 -11.72 18.44
C PHE A 404 -0.26 -11.74 19.80
N ASP A 405 -1.38 -11.05 19.95
CA ASP A 405 -2.08 -10.94 21.24
C ASP A 405 -2.50 -12.33 21.76
N ALA A 406 -3.08 -13.15 20.88
CA ALA A 406 -3.46 -14.51 21.21
C ALA A 406 -2.25 -15.44 21.43
N LEU A 407 -1.17 -15.27 20.67
CA LEU A 407 0.07 -16.03 20.85
C LEU A 407 0.75 -15.72 22.19
N ALA A 408 0.82 -14.43 22.55
CA ALA A 408 1.37 -13.96 23.82
C ALA A 408 0.56 -14.49 25.01
N ASP A 409 -0.77 -14.47 24.92
CA ASP A 409 -1.66 -15.03 25.95
C ASP A 409 -1.51 -16.55 26.12
N ARG A 410 -0.90 -17.24 25.16
CA ARG A 410 -0.55 -18.67 25.22
C ARG A 410 0.92 -18.92 25.50
N GLY A 411 1.67 -17.90 25.90
CA GLY A 411 3.06 -18.03 26.33
C GLY A 411 4.02 -18.30 25.18
N VAL A 412 3.77 -17.80 23.97
CA VAL A 412 4.79 -17.78 22.90
C VAL A 412 5.80 -16.67 23.20
N ASP A 413 7.09 -17.00 23.20
CA ASP A 413 8.15 -16.08 23.61
C ASP A 413 8.46 -15.01 22.56
N LEU A 414 8.57 -15.43 21.30
CA LEU A 414 8.92 -14.56 20.18
C LEU A 414 7.95 -14.80 19.03
N THR A 415 7.29 -13.76 18.54
CA THR A 415 6.47 -13.79 17.32
C THR A 415 7.13 -12.98 16.22
N LEU A 416 7.27 -13.56 15.04
CA LEU A 416 7.74 -12.88 13.84
C LEU A 416 6.57 -12.69 12.88
N ALA A 417 6.41 -11.46 12.38
CA ALA A 417 5.30 -11.09 11.49
C ALA A 417 5.71 -10.17 10.34
N GLY A 418 4.83 -10.06 9.34
CA GLY A 418 4.96 -9.20 8.16
C GLY A 418 3.69 -8.40 7.88
N HIS A 419 3.23 -8.45 6.62
CA HIS A 419 1.94 -7.95 6.11
C HIS A 419 1.80 -6.44 5.96
N THR A 420 2.40 -5.68 6.89
CA THR A 420 2.13 -4.24 6.99
C THR A 420 2.98 -3.39 6.04
N HIS A 421 4.07 -3.95 5.50
CA HIS A 421 5.11 -3.23 4.75
C HIS A 421 5.67 -2.00 5.47
N GLY A 422 5.63 -2.01 6.80
CA GLY A 422 5.93 -0.84 7.63
C GLY A 422 5.07 0.39 7.36
N GLY A 423 3.87 0.18 6.81
CA GLY A 423 2.88 1.20 6.51
C GLY A 423 2.97 1.80 5.12
N GLN A 424 4.00 1.45 4.33
CA GLN A 424 4.32 1.91 2.96
C GLN A 424 4.54 3.42 2.82
N VAL A 425 3.69 4.25 3.41
CA VAL A 425 3.75 5.71 3.34
C VAL A 425 3.71 6.28 4.75
N MET A 426 4.90 6.58 5.26
CA MET A 426 5.12 7.15 6.59
C MET A 426 5.48 8.62 6.49
N LEU A 427 4.84 9.44 7.32
CA LEU A 427 5.12 10.88 7.43
C LEU A 427 6.41 11.15 8.20
N THR A 428 6.70 10.30 9.19
CA THR A 428 7.91 10.36 10.01
C THR A 428 9.03 9.52 9.42
N PRO A 429 10.27 10.04 9.29
CA PRO A 429 11.43 9.27 8.84
C PRO A 429 11.78 8.08 9.75
N PRO A 430 12.50 7.07 9.23
CA PRO A 430 13.04 5.99 10.06
C PRO A 430 13.91 6.52 11.20
N GLY A 431 13.75 5.94 12.40
CA GLY A 431 14.52 6.33 13.60
C GLY A 431 13.85 7.37 14.49
N TRP A 432 12.74 7.96 14.07
CA TRP A 432 11.91 8.79 14.94
C TRP A 432 11.20 7.94 16.00
N SER A 433 11.02 8.50 17.20
CA SER A 433 10.38 7.82 18.34
C SER A 433 8.91 7.49 18.04
N GLU A 434 8.22 8.40 17.36
CA GLU A 434 6.85 8.21 16.92
C GLU A 434 6.82 7.87 15.44
N ARG A 435 6.12 6.79 15.11
CA ARG A 435 5.91 6.34 13.73
C ARG A 435 4.50 6.72 13.32
N ILE A 436 4.39 7.77 12.50
CA ILE A 436 3.11 8.31 12.04
C ILE A 436 3.00 8.11 10.54
N GLY A 437 1.97 7.43 10.10
CA GLY A 437 1.64 7.22 8.69
C GLY A 437 0.25 6.63 8.52
N ALA A 438 -0.14 6.40 7.26
CA ALA A 438 -1.47 5.86 6.95
C ALA A 438 -1.69 4.47 7.54
N GLY A 439 -0.62 3.67 7.64
CA GLY A 439 -0.67 2.33 8.22
C GLY A 439 -1.12 2.29 9.69
N ASN A 440 -0.87 3.34 10.48
CA ASN A 440 -1.32 3.41 11.88
C ASN A 440 -2.85 3.43 12.03
N LEU A 441 -3.59 3.76 10.97
CA LEU A 441 -5.07 3.71 10.95
C LEU A 441 -5.59 2.29 10.73
N LEU A 442 -4.77 1.40 10.17
CA LEU A 442 -5.15 0.05 9.76
C LEU A 442 -4.58 -1.02 10.69
N PHE A 443 -3.39 -0.79 11.25
CA PHE A 443 -2.65 -1.78 12.02
C PHE A 443 -2.27 -1.26 13.39
N ARG A 444 -2.54 -2.08 14.43
CA ARG A 444 -2.05 -1.82 15.80
C ARG A 444 -0.54 -1.99 15.87
N TYR A 445 -0.04 -3.05 15.23
CA TYR A 445 1.38 -3.42 15.19
C TYR A 445 1.90 -3.16 13.79
N LEU A 446 2.65 -2.07 13.62
CA LEU A 446 2.97 -1.57 12.29
C LEU A 446 4.34 -2.04 11.78
N TRP A 447 5.41 -1.79 12.52
CA TRP A 447 6.78 -2.13 12.15
C TRP A 447 7.64 -2.15 13.41
N GLY A 448 8.63 -3.05 13.47
CA GLY A 448 9.60 -3.13 14.56
C GLY A 448 9.13 -3.97 15.74
N GLU A 449 9.71 -3.69 16.91
CA GLU A 449 9.52 -4.46 18.14
C GLU A 449 8.29 -3.99 18.93
N TYR A 450 7.48 -4.95 19.40
CA TYR A 450 6.36 -4.75 20.33
C TYR A 450 6.43 -5.79 21.44
N ARG A 451 5.85 -5.48 22.60
CA ARG A 451 5.90 -6.37 23.78
C ARG A 451 4.53 -6.50 24.42
N ARG A 452 4.27 -7.67 24.98
CA ARG A 452 3.11 -7.97 25.82
C ARG A 452 3.53 -8.99 26.87
N GLY A 453 3.63 -8.55 28.13
CA GLY A 453 4.23 -9.38 29.18
C GLY A 453 5.66 -9.78 28.81
N ASP A 454 5.97 -11.07 28.94
CA ASP A 454 7.27 -11.64 28.58
C ASP A 454 7.41 -11.96 27.09
N SER A 455 6.34 -11.83 26.31
CA SER A 455 6.32 -12.10 24.87
C SER A 455 6.72 -10.88 24.05
N LEU A 456 7.44 -11.14 22.96
CA LEU A 456 7.92 -10.14 22.02
C LEU A 456 7.38 -10.41 20.61
N LEU A 457 7.00 -9.34 19.90
CA LEU A 457 6.68 -9.35 18.48
C LEU A 457 7.72 -8.52 17.72
N TYR A 458 8.22 -9.05 16.61
CA TYR A 458 8.91 -8.25 15.59
C TYR A 458 8.13 -8.26 14.28
N VAL A 459 7.69 -7.08 13.84
CA VAL A 459 7.01 -6.89 12.54
C VAL A 459 8.03 -6.38 11.53
N ASN A 460 8.26 -7.15 10.47
CA ASN A 460 9.15 -6.83 9.37
C ASN A 460 8.46 -5.92 8.35
N ALA A 461 9.19 -4.97 7.76
CA ALA A 461 8.65 -4.07 6.74
C ALA A 461 8.61 -4.68 5.31
N GLY A 462 8.97 -5.96 5.15
CA GLY A 462 8.94 -6.67 3.89
C GLY A 462 10.16 -6.40 3.01
N VAL A 463 10.57 -7.39 2.23
CA VAL A 463 11.72 -7.30 1.30
C VAL A 463 11.30 -6.76 -0.05
N GLY A 464 10.12 -7.15 -0.53
CA GLY A 464 9.58 -6.76 -1.82
C GLY A 464 8.43 -5.78 -1.72
N ASN A 465 7.68 -5.68 -2.83
CA ASN A 465 6.64 -4.67 -3.00
C ASN A 465 5.49 -5.20 -3.85
N TRP A 466 4.26 -5.04 -3.35
CA TRP A 466 3.04 -5.09 -4.17
C TRP A 466 2.51 -3.68 -4.53
N PHE A 467 2.94 -2.66 -3.79
CA PHE A 467 2.60 -1.26 -4.02
C PHE A 467 3.83 -0.51 -4.55
N PRO A 468 3.70 0.35 -5.58
CA PRO A 468 4.84 0.92 -6.29
C PRO A 468 5.58 2.04 -5.52
N LEU A 469 5.17 2.39 -4.31
CA LEU A 469 5.73 3.52 -3.58
C LEU A 469 6.03 3.14 -2.12
N ARG A 470 7.24 3.42 -1.66
CA ARG A 470 7.63 3.31 -0.24
C ARG A 470 8.23 4.61 0.27
N VAL A 471 7.54 5.35 1.13
CA VAL A 471 8.09 6.55 1.74
C VAL A 471 8.31 6.36 3.23
N ASN A 472 9.56 6.54 3.67
CA ASN A 472 9.98 6.39 5.06
C ASN A 472 9.66 5.01 5.68
N ALA A 473 9.39 4.02 4.83
CA ALA A 473 9.12 2.64 5.17
C ALA A 473 10.00 1.73 4.29
N PRO A 474 11.34 1.80 4.45
CA PRO A 474 12.26 1.09 3.57
C PRO A 474 11.99 -0.41 3.64
N ALA A 475 12.10 -1.10 2.50
CA ALA A 475 12.12 -2.56 2.50
C ALA A 475 13.33 -3.05 3.30
N GLU A 476 13.21 -4.20 3.97
CA GLU A 476 14.27 -4.67 4.86
C GLU A 476 14.49 -6.18 4.84
N ILE A 477 15.75 -6.56 5.04
CA ILE A 477 16.17 -7.89 5.48
C ILE A 477 16.72 -7.71 6.89
N VAL A 478 16.25 -8.48 7.85
CA VAL A 478 16.60 -8.29 9.26
C VAL A 478 17.27 -9.53 9.81
N GLN A 479 18.45 -9.39 10.39
CA GLN A 479 19.02 -10.39 11.29
C GLN A 479 18.64 -10.04 12.73
N LEU A 480 17.89 -10.93 13.37
CA LEU A 480 17.51 -10.85 14.76
C LEU A 480 18.50 -11.68 15.58
N ARG A 481 19.14 -11.06 16.57
CA ARG A 481 20.02 -11.73 17.54
C ARG A 481 19.29 -11.81 18.89
N LEU A 482 19.08 -13.01 19.39
CA LEU A 482 18.39 -13.23 20.65
C LEU A 482 19.36 -12.97 21.82
N ILE A 483 18.99 -12.14 22.80
CA ILE A 483 19.86 -11.78 23.93
C ILE A 483 19.15 -11.81 25.28
#